data_AF-A0A816HXA5-F1
#
_entry.id   AF-A0A816HXA5-F1
#
_cell.length_a   1.000
_cell.length_b   1.000
_cell.length_c   1.000
_cell.angle_alpha   90.00
_cell.angle_beta   90.00
_cell.angle_gamma   90.00
#
_symmetry.space_group_name_H-M   'P 1'
#
loop_
_entity.id
_entity.type
_entity.pdbx_description
1 polymer ?
#
loop_
_entity_poly.entity_id
_entity_poly.type
_entity_poly.pdbx_seq_one_letter_code
_entity_poly.pdbx_strand_id
1 'polypeptide(L)'
;AKNAGLIVSGTSMATLISIATARRKALGNIRQDGHVNGPQLVGYASTETHACLVKAFELLGLGSKALHLIAVDDDFRMKIDELKVAMQEDREKGLVPFCIVGNAGK
;
A
#
# COMPACT_ATOMS: atom_id res chain seq x y z
N ALA A 1 -3.58 17.30 16.93
CA ALA A 1 -3.78 16.52 15.69
C ALA A 1 -5.28 16.42 15.41
N LYS A 2 -5.74 16.76 14.20
CA LYS A 2 -7.15 16.53 13.82
C LYS A 2 -7.28 15.08 13.36
N ASN A 3 -8.00 14.26 14.13
CA ASN A 3 -8.34 12.91 13.75
C ASN A 3 -9.66 12.94 12.95
N ALA A 4 -9.78 12.11 11.92
CA ALA A 4 -10.98 11.99 11.09
C ALA A 4 -11.24 10.51 10.78
N GLY A 5 -12.51 10.17 10.57
CA GLY A 5 -12.97 8.83 10.22
C GLY A 5 -14.24 8.90 9.39
N LEU A 6 -14.54 7.80 8.68
CA LEU A 6 -15.71 7.67 7.81
C LEU A 6 -16.25 6.24 7.92
N ILE A 7 -17.58 6.10 7.96
CA ILE A 7 -18.26 4.81 7.79
C ILE A 7 -18.51 4.61 6.30
N VAL A 8 -18.12 3.46 5.77
CA VAL A 8 -18.18 3.16 4.33
C VAL A 8 -18.79 1.79 4.08
N SER A 9 -19.19 1.56 2.83
CA SER A 9 -19.82 0.31 2.37
C SER A 9 -18.81 -0.84 2.28
N GLY A 10 -18.36 -1.33 3.44
CA GLY A 10 -17.50 -2.51 3.57
C GLY A 10 -16.00 -2.25 3.50
N THR A 11 -15.23 -3.26 3.89
CA THR A 11 -13.76 -3.18 4.03
C THR A 11 -13.06 -2.85 2.73
N SER A 12 -13.53 -3.33 1.58
CA SER A 12 -12.94 -3.00 0.27
C SER A 12 -12.91 -1.49 0.00
N MET A 13 -13.99 -0.77 0.33
CA MET A 13 -14.03 0.69 0.22
C MET A 13 -13.11 1.36 1.26
N ALA A 14 -13.05 0.83 2.47
CA ALA A 14 -12.15 1.33 3.50
C ALA A 14 -10.67 1.18 3.10
N THR A 15 -10.29 0.06 2.50
CA THR A 15 -8.95 -0.20 1.95
C THR A 15 -8.64 0.77 0.82
N LEU A 16 -9.55 0.94 -0.15
CA LEU A 16 -9.37 1.88 -1.25
C LEU A 16 -9.11 3.31 -0.75
N ILE A 17 -9.92 3.79 0.20
CA ILE A 17 -9.77 5.13 0.77
C ILE A 17 -8.47 5.26 1.58
N SER A 18 -8.06 4.21 2.28
CA SER A 18 -6.81 4.18 3.04
C SER A 18 -5.59 4.30 2.13
N ILE A 19 -5.54 3.54 1.03
CA ILE A 19 -4.46 3.64 0.04
C ILE A 19 -4.49 4.99 -0.68
N ALA A 20 -5.68 5.50 -1.05
CA ALA A 20 -5.81 6.84 -1.64
C ALA A 20 -5.27 7.93 -0.70
N THR A 21 -5.51 7.80 0.60
CA THR A 21 -5.01 8.72 1.63
C THR A 21 -3.51 8.64 1.78
N ALA A 22 -2.94 7.43 1.85
CA ALA A 22 -1.50 7.23 1.90
C ALA A 22 -0.80 7.80 0.64
N ARG A 23 -1.37 7.54 -0.55
CA ARG A 23 -0.89 8.07 -1.83
C ARG A 23 -0.89 9.60 -1.84
N ARG A 24 -1.97 10.23 -1.37
CA ARG A 24 -2.05 11.70 -1.25
C ARG A 24 -0.99 12.25 -0.31
N LYS A 25 -0.74 11.58 0.82
CA LYS A 25 0.33 11.98 1.74
C LYS A 25 1.71 11.92 1.10
N ALA A 26 1.97 10.89 0.28
CA ALA A 26 3.25 10.70 -0.39
C ALA A 26 3.51 11.69 -1.55
N LEU A 27 2.45 12.06 -2.29
CA LEU A 27 2.58 12.84 -3.53
C LEU A 27 2.04 14.29 -3.43
N GLY A 28 1.45 14.67 -2.30
CA GLY A 28 0.89 16.01 -2.11
C GLY A 28 -0.42 16.23 -2.88
N ASN A 29 -0.42 17.16 -3.83
CA ASN A 29 -1.64 17.68 -4.46
C ASN A 29 -2.16 16.84 -5.64
N ILE A 30 -1.94 15.52 -5.59
CA ILE A 30 -2.40 14.53 -6.59
C ILE A 30 -3.88 14.62 -6.97
N ARG A 31 -4.74 15.17 -6.10
CA ARG A 31 -6.17 15.34 -6.39
C ARG A 31 -6.43 16.36 -7.50
N GLN A 32 -5.53 17.33 -7.68
CA GLN A 32 -5.62 18.36 -8.72
C GLN A 32 -4.67 18.03 -9.87
N ASP A 33 -3.43 17.67 -9.56
CA ASP A 33 -2.36 17.53 -10.55
C ASP A 33 -2.35 16.15 -11.24
N GLY A 34 -3.06 15.17 -10.67
CA GLY A 34 -2.99 13.78 -11.12
C GLY A 34 -1.66 13.11 -10.81
N HIS A 35 -1.46 11.92 -11.36
CA HIS A 35 -0.24 11.11 -11.18
C HIS A 35 0.29 10.62 -12.52
N VAL A 36 0.61 11.56 -13.41
CA VAL A 36 1.18 11.25 -14.72
C VAL A 36 2.67 11.52 -14.66
N ASN A 37 3.49 10.55 -15.07
CA ASN A 37 4.97 10.63 -15.03
C ASN A 37 5.57 10.96 -13.65
N GLY A 38 4.83 10.66 -12.57
CA GLY A 38 5.29 10.83 -11.20
C GLY A 38 6.22 9.70 -10.74
N PRO A 39 6.77 9.79 -9.52
CA PRO A 39 7.60 8.73 -8.96
C PRO A 39 6.79 7.44 -8.79
N GLN A 40 7.41 6.30 -9.05
CA GLN A 40 6.74 5.00 -8.92
C GLN A 40 6.59 4.63 -7.45
N LEU A 41 5.36 4.70 -6.95
CA LEU A 41 5.05 4.34 -5.58
C LEU A 41 5.01 2.82 -5.39
N VAL A 42 5.54 2.34 -4.26
CA VAL A 42 5.47 0.92 -3.87
C VAL A 42 4.90 0.77 -2.46
N GLY A 43 3.95 -0.14 -2.30
CA GLY A 43 3.41 -0.54 -1.01
C GLY A 43 3.71 -2.00 -0.69
N TYR A 44 3.63 -2.36 0.58
CA TYR A 44 3.97 -3.70 1.07
C TYR A 44 2.82 -4.32 1.85
N ALA A 45 2.60 -5.62 1.66
CA ALA A 45 1.61 -6.40 2.41
C ALA A 45 2.07 -7.86 2.52
N SER A 46 1.43 -8.67 3.35
CA SER A 46 1.78 -10.10 3.45
C SER A 46 1.22 -10.86 2.24
N THR A 47 1.80 -12.02 1.93
CA THR A 47 1.22 -12.97 0.95
C THR A 47 -0.21 -13.38 1.30
N GLU A 48 -0.55 -13.36 2.59
CA GLU A 48 -1.89 -13.67 3.11
C GLU A 48 -2.87 -12.48 3.05
N THR A 49 -2.53 -11.42 2.31
CA THR A 49 -3.41 -10.26 2.21
C THR A 49 -4.68 -10.55 1.41
N HIS A 50 -5.80 -9.96 1.85
CA HIS A 50 -7.04 -10.09 1.11
C HIS A 50 -6.94 -9.41 -0.27
N ALA A 51 -7.50 -10.05 -1.30
CA ALA A 51 -7.39 -9.62 -2.69
C ALA A 51 -7.95 -8.21 -2.97
N CYS A 52 -8.77 -7.65 -2.07
CA CYS A 52 -9.25 -6.27 -2.20
C CYS A 52 -8.10 -5.24 -2.18
N LEU A 53 -6.97 -5.55 -1.54
CA LEU A 53 -5.82 -4.66 -1.51
C LEU A 53 -5.17 -4.54 -2.90
N VAL A 54 -4.99 -5.65 -3.61
CA VAL A 54 -4.48 -5.66 -4.99
C VAL A 54 -5.39 -4.81 -5.88
N LYS A 55 -6.71 -5.03 -5.79
CA LYS A 55 -7.72 -4.26 -6.53
C LYS A 55 -7.66 -2.77 -6.22
N ALA A 56 -7.38 -2.38 -4.97
CA ALA A 56 -7.23 -0.98 -4.61
C ALA A 56 -6.04 -0.30 -5.33
N PHE A 57 -4.91 -1.00 -5.48
CA PHE A 57 -3.75 -0.49 -6.22
C PHE A 57 -4.06 -0.34 -7.71
N GLU A 58 -4.73 -1.34 -8.30
CA GLU A 58 -5.17 -1.31 -9.71
C GLU A 58 -6.15 -0.16 -9.98
N LEU A 59 -7.21 -0.04 -9.16
CA LEU A 59 -8.24 1.00 -9.32
C LEU A 59 -7.71 2.42 -9.10
N LEU A 60 -6.67 2.58 -8.28
CA LEU A 60 -6.00 3.87 -8.09
C LEU A 60 -4.98 4.19 -9.19
N GLY A 61 -4.77 3.29 -10.17
CA GLY A 61 -3.82 3.50 -11.26
C GLY A 61 -2.35 3.36 -10.84
N LEU A 62 -2.08 2.68 -9.71
CA LEU A 62 -0.72 2.31 -9.30
C LEU A 62 -0.26 1.02 -10.01
N GLY A 63 -1.21 0.17 -10.38
CA GLY A 63 -0.95 -1.16 -10.95
C GLY A 63 -0.64 -2.20 -9.89
N SER A 64 -0.91 -3.48 -10.19
CA SER A 64 -0.69 -4.59 -9.25
C SER A 64 0.78 -4.81 -8.89
N LYS A 65 1.71 -4.50 -9.82
CA LYS A 65 3.15 -4.58 -9.58
C LYS A 65 3.66 -3.60 -8.52
N ALA A 66 2.91 -2.53 -8.23
CA ALA A 66 3.26 -1.58 -7.18
C ALA A 66 2.99 -2.10 -5.77
N LEU A 67 2.37 -3.29 -5.62
CA LEU A 67 2.19 -3.96 -4.34
C LEU A 67 3.17 -5.13 -4.24
N HIS A 68 4.18 -4.99 -3.39
CA HIS A 68 5.14 -6.04 -3.12
C HIS A 68 4.65 -6.90 -1.95
N LEU A 69 4.50 -8.20 -2.20
CA LEU A 69 4.05 -9.17 -1.21
C LEU A 69 5.25 -9.76 -0.49
N ILE A 70 5.23 -9.69 0.83
CA ILE A 70 6.28 -10.20 1.73
C ILE A 70 5.82 -11.53 2.30
N ALA A 71 6.71 -12.52 2.33
CA ALA A 71 6.37 -13.83 2.85
C ALA A 71 6.02 -13.78 4.34
N VAL A 72 5.32 -14.81 4.79
CA VAL A 72 4.94 -14.99 6.20
C VAL A 72 5.73 -16.11 6.86
N ASP A 73 5.82 -16.08 8.17
CA ASP A 73 6.29 -17.20 9.00
C ASP A 73 5.18 -18.25 9.21
N ASP A 74 5.50 -19.31 9.97
CA ASP A 74 4.57 -20.40 10.28
C ASP A 74 3.35 -19.95 11.11
N ASP A 75 3.44 -18.78 11.76
CA ASP A 75 2.36 -18.12 12.50
C ASP A 75 1.58 -17.12 11.62
N PHE A 76 1.78 -17.15 10.30
CA PHE A 76 1.18 -16.24 9.30
C PHE A 76 1.52 -14.76 9.52
N ARG A 77 2.60 -14.46 10.26
CA ARG A 77 3.07 -13.08 10.45
C ARG A 77 4.03 -12.70 9.34
N MET A 78 3.90 -11.48 8.84
CA MET A 78 4.84 -10.93 7.86
C MET A 78 6.28 -10.98 8.37
N LYS A 79 7.18 -11.55 7.58
CA LYS A 79 8.61 -11.60 7.90
C LYS A 79 9.25 -10.22 7.78
N ILE A 80 9.47 -9.57 8.92
CA ILE A 80 9.94 -8.18 8.98
C ILE A 80 11.33 -7.99 8.36
N ASP A 81 12.21 -8.99 8.41
CA ASP A 81 13.53 -8.87 7.79
C ASP A 81 13.46 -8.91 6.27
N GLU A 82 12.57 -9.74 5.69
CA GLU A 82 12.29 -9.72 4.25
C GLU A 82 11.66 -8.38 3.81
N LEU A 83 10.75 -7.82 4.63
CA LEU A 83 10.19 -6.49 4.38
C LEU A 83 11.28 -5.41 4.31
N LYS A 84 12.23 -5.41 5.25
CA LYS A 84 13.34 -4.43 5.25
C LYS A 84 14.19 -4.53 3.99
N VAL A 85 14.52 -5.76 3.58
CA VAL A 85 15.30 -6.01 2.35
C VAL A 85 14.55 -5.48 1.14
N ALA A 86 13.26 -5.85 0.97
CA ALA A 86 12.45 -5.37 -0.14
C ALA A 86 12.37 -3.83 -0.19
N MET A 87 12.14 -3.18 0.96
CA MET A 87 12.12 -1.72 1.04
C MET A 87 13.46 -1.06 0.67
N GLN A 88 14.58 -1.70 1.02
CA GLN A 88 15.90 -1.21 0.65
C GLN A 88 16.12 -1.34 -0.87
N GLU A 89 15.90 -2.52 -1.43
CA GLU A 89 16.07 -2.77 -2.86
C GLU A 89 15.20 -1.84 -3.73
N ASP A 90 13.96 -1.59 -3.30
CA ASP A 90 13.05 -0.71 -4.03
C ASP A 90 13.53 0.74 -4.03
N ARG A 91 14.10 1.21 -2.92
CA ARG A 91 14.73 2.54 -2.86
C ARG A 91 15.95 2.61 -3.77
N GLU A 92 16.76 1.56 -3.81
CA GLU A 92 17.93 1.47 -4.71
C GLU A 92 17.52 1.47 -6.19
N LYS A 93 16.34 0.92 -6.52
CA LYS A 93 15.73 0.97 -7.86
C LYS A 93 15.05 2.32 -8.18
N GLY A 94 15.10 3.30 -7.26
CA GLY A 94 14.46 4.62 -7.42
C GLY A 94 12.94 4.60 -7.24
N LEU A 95 12.38 3.51 -6.70
CA LEU A 95 10.98 3.42 -6.33
C LEU A 95 10.75 4.14 -4.99
N VAL A 96 9.50 4.52 -4.72
CA VAL A 96 9.13 5.28 -3.53
C VAL A 96 8.21 4.45 -2.63
N PRO A 97 8.77 3.79 -1.59
CA PRO A 97 8.00 3.16 -0.53
C PRO A 97 7.05 4.16 0.13
N PHE A 98 5.74 3.89 0.14
CA PHE A 98 4.75 4.84 0.69
C PHE A 98 3.79 4.26 1.72
N CYS A 99 3.58 2.94 1.75
CA CYS A 99 2.73 2.31 2.75
C CYS A 99 3.13 0.86 3.06
N ILE A 100 2.82 0.43 4.28
CA ILE A 100 2.87 -0.98 4.70
C ILE A 100 1.47 -1.29 5.24
N VAL A 101 0.89 -2.40 4.79
CA VAL A 101 -0.43 -2.87 5.22
C VAL A 101 -0.23 -4.09 6.11
N GLY A 102 -0.51 -3.90 7.40
CA GLY A 102 -0.52 -4.98 8.38
C GLY A 102 -1.91 -5.60 8.48
N ASN A 103 -1.96 -6.93 8.46
CA ASN A 103 -3.19 -7.69 8.60
C ASN A 103 -3.35 -8.11 10.06
N ALA A 104 -4.32 -7.50 10.74
CA ALA A 104 -4.64 -7.80 12.13
C ALA A 104 -5.91 -8.66 12.20
N GLY A 105 -5.76 -9.94 11.85
CA GLY A 105 -6.80 -10.95 11.85
C GLY A 105 -6.17 -12.30 11.54
N LYS A 106 -6.72 -13.38 12.10
CA LYS A 106 -6.35 -14.74 11.69
C LYS A 106 -6.92 -15.06 10.31
#